data_AF-A0A923ZUX4-F1
#
_entry.id   AF-A0A923ZUX4-F1
#
_cell.length_a   1.000
_cell.length_b   1.000
_cell.length_c   1.000
_cell.angle_alpha   90.00
_cell.angle_beta   90.00
_cell.angle_gamma   90.00
#
_symmetry.space_group_name_H-M   'P 1'
#
loop_
_entity.id
_entity.type
_entity.pdbx_description
1 polymer ?
#
loop_
_entity_poly.entity_id
_entity_poly.type
_entity_poly.pdbx_seq_one_letter_code
_entity_poly.pdbx_strand_id
1 'polypeptide(L)'
;MLELYKLRSKFNETYIVAYWEQIMGRPISSRTTEIYIKDKKLFVQLDSAPLRNELLMAKSKIVTILNKEVGEEIIEEVVFI
;
A
#
# COMPACT_ATOMS: atom_id res chain seq x y z
N MET A 1 -13.37 -9.84 -20.96
CA MET A 1 -12.60 -8.58 -20.73
C MET A 1 -12.74 -8.08 -19.30
N LEU A 2 -13.93 -7.72 -18.81
CA LEU A 2 -14.12 -7.17 -17.45
C LEU A 2 -13.62 -8.09 -16.30
N GLU A 3 -13.82 -9.40 -16.40
CA GLU A 3 -13.35 -10.33 -15.36
C GLU A 3 -11.83 -10.43 -15.27
N LEU A 4 -11.14 -10.35 -16.42
CA LEU A 4 -9.67 -10.36 -16.46
C LEU A 4 -9.08 -9.12 -15.77
N TYR A 5 -9.70 -7.95 -15.93
CA TYR A 5 -9.30 -6.73 -15.22
C TYR A 5 -9.51 -6.86 -13.71
N LYS A 6 -10.69 -7.36 -13.28
CA LYS A 6 -10.98 -7.59 -11.85
C LYS A 6 -9.99 -8.58 -11.22
N LEU A 7 -9.67 -9.67 -11.92
CA LEU A 7 -8.71 -10.67 -11.45
C LEU A 7 -7.30 -10.09 -11.34
N ARG A 8 -6.85 -9.31 -12.34
CA ARG A 8 -5.57 -8.62 -12.31
C ARG A 8 -5.47 -7.63 -11.16
N SER A 9 -6.49 -6.79 -10.97
CA SER A 9 -6.53 -5.83 -9.88
C SER A 9 -6.46 -6.52 -8.51
N LYS A 10 -7.22 -7.61 -8.30
CA LYS A 10 -7.15 -8.40 -7.06
C LYS A 10 -5.79 -9.06 -6.83
N PHE A 11 -5.15 -9.55 -7.88
CA PHE A 11 -3.79 -10.06 -7.82
C PHE A 11 -2.80 -8.95 -7.42
N ASN A 12 -2.90 -7.77 -8.03
CA ASN A 12 -2.04 -6.63 -7.76
C ASN A 12 -2.21 -6.10 -6.32
N GLU A 13 -3.45 -6.07 -5.80
CA GLU A 13 -3.72 -5.76 -4.38
C GLU A 13 -2.98 -6.76 -3.47
N THR A 14 -3.11 -8.06 -3.75
CA THR A 14 -2.45 -9.11 -2.98
C THR A 14 -0.93 -9.01 -3.05
N TYR A 15 -0.39 -8.69 -4.23
CA TYR A 15 1.04 -8.48 -4.45
C TYR A 15 1.58 -7.34 -3.58
N ILE A 16 0.93 -6.18 -3.56
CA ILE A 16 1.37 -5.03 -2.73
C ILE A 16 1.45 -5.41 -1.25
N VAL A 17 0.44 -6.11 -0.74
CA VAL A 17 0.40 -6.54 0.66
C VAL A 17 1.51 -7.57 0.95
N ALA A 18 1.66 -8.57 0.10
CA ALA A 18 2.65 -9.64 0.27
C ALA A 18 4.11 -9.15 0.16
N TYR A 19 4.36 -8.15 -0.69
CA TYR A 19 5.69 -7.62 -0.98
C TYR A 19 5.94 -6.24 -0.35
N TRP A 20 5.15 -5.86 0.65
CA TRP A 20 5.24 -4.56 1.33
C TRP A 20 6.66 -4.20 1.79
N GLU A 21 7.38 -5.14 2.41
CA GLU A 21 8.77 -4.91 2.85
C GLU A 21 9.72 -4.65 1.69
N GLN A 22 9.53 -5.30 0.54
CA GLN A 22 10.39 -5.08 -0.62
C GLN A 22 10.14 -3.69 -1.22
N ILE A 23 8.88 -3.25 -1.22
CA ILE A 23 8.46 -1.97 -1.81
C ILE A 23 8.87 -0.80 -0.91
N MET A 24 8.62 -0.91 0.39
CA MET A 24 8.77 0.20 1.35
C MET A 24 10.06 0.13 2.17
N GLY A 25 10.72 -1.03 2.17
CA GLY A 25 11.90 -1.27 2.96
C GLY A 25 11.60 -1.66 4.41
N ARG A 26 12.56 -2.38 4.98
CA ARG A 26 12.53 -2.89 6.36
C ARG A 26 12.23 -1.86 7.46
N PRO A 27 12.73 -0.60 7.39
CA PRO A 27 12.42 0.40 8.44
C PRO A 27 10.93 0.69 8.59
N ILE A 28 10.16 0.59 7.50
CA ILE A 28 8.71 0.81 7.50
C ILE A 28 7.97 -0.49 7.81
N SER A 29 8.35 -1.60 7.14
CA SER A 29 7.66 -2.90 7.34
C SER A 29 7.76 -3.41 8.77
N SER A 30 8.93 -3.25 9.42
CA SER A 30 9.14 -3.72 10.80
C SER A 30 8.30 -3.01 11.85
N ARG A 31 7.69 -1.87 11.50
CA ARG A 31 6.76 -1.10 12.34
C ARG A 31 5.31 -1.21 11.88
N THR A 32 5.07 -1.91 10.78
CA THR A 32 3.74 -2.17 10.24
C THR A 32 3.16 -3.38 10.95
N THR A 33 2.10 -3.19 11.71
CA THR A 33 1.43 -4.25 12.47
C THR A 33 0.28 -4.89 11.70
N GLU A 34 -0.35 -4.12 10.81
CA GLU A 34 -1.41 -4.59 9.92
C GLU A 34 -1.34 -3.83 8.60
N ILE A 35 -1.62 -4.53 7.50
CA ILE A 35 -1.72 -3.94 6.17
C ILE A 35 -2.76 -4.69 5.33
N TYR A 36 -3.69 -3.94 4.74
CA TYR A 36 -4.70 -4.50 3.85
C TYR A 36 -5.22 -3.45 2.88
N ILE A 37 -5.82 -3.91 1.77
CA ILE A 37 -6.46 -3.03 0.79
C ILE A 37 -7.96 -3.27 0.82
N LYS A 38 -8.73 -2.18 0.87
CA LYS A 38 -10.18 -2.20 0.79
C LYS A 38 -10.68 -0.94 0.10
N ASP A 39 -11.63 -1.10 -0.83
CA ASP A 39 -12.24 0.01 -1.57
C ASP A 39 -11.19 0.94 -2.21
N LYS A 40 -10.15 0.34 -2.81
CA LYS A 40 -8.97 1.02 -3.39
C LYS A 40 -8.16 1.88 -2.42
N LYS A 41 -8.33 1.68 -1.12
CA LYS A 41 -7.52 2.32 -0.07
C LYS A 41 -6.60 1.30 0.58
N LEU A 42 -5.33 1.64 0.69
CA LEU A 42 -4.38 0.88 1.49
C LEU A 42 -4.47 1.36 2.93
N PHE A 43 -4.79 0.45 3.84
CA PHE A 43 -4.75 0.68 5.28
C PHE A 43 -3.44 0.14 5.81
N VAL A 44 -2.74 0.95 6.60
CA VAL A 44 -1.45 0.60 7.21
C VAL A 44 -1.51 1.00 8.68
N GLN A 45 -1.48 0.00 9.57
CA GLN A 45 -1.40 0.23 11.01
C GLN A 45 0.05 0.22 11.47
N LEU A 46 0.46 1.26 12.20
CA LEU A 46 1.84 1.43 12.64
C LEU A 46 1.96 1.47 14.16
N ASP A 47 2.97 0.81 14.72
CA ASP A 47 3.28 0.86 16.16
C ASP A 47 4.13 2.09 16.57
N SER A 48 4.47 2.96 15.61
CA SER A 48 5.35 4.12 15.80
C SER A 48 4.67 5.42 15.35
N ALA A 49 4.32 6.27 16.32
CA ALA A 49 3.69 7.56 16.05
C ALA A 49 4.58 8.55 15.25
N PRO A 50 5.90 8.66 15.49
CA PRO A 50 6.77 9.51 14.66
C PRO A 50 6.81 9.05 13.21
N LEU A 51 6.98 7.74 12.98
CA LEU A 51 7.02 7.17 11.63
C LEU A 51 5.69 7.40 10.90
N ARG A 52 4.56 7.22 11.59
CA ARG A 52 3.24 7.53 11.04
C ARG A 52 3.15 8.97 10.53
N ASN A 53 3.68 9.94 11.27
CA ASN A 53 3.66 11.35 10.86
C ASN A 53 4.53 11.61 9.62
N GLU A 54 5.71 10.99 9.54
CA GLU A 54 6.57 11.08 8.36
C GLU A 54 5.89 10.48 7.12
N LEU A 55 5.24 9.32 7.27
CA LEU A 55 4.54 8.66 6.18
C LEU A 55 3.27 9.40 5.77
N LEU A 56 2.58 10.07 6.70
CA LEU A 56 1.48 10.97 6.39
C LEU A 56 1.93 12.13 5.49
N MET A 57 3.09 12.73 5.77
CA MET A 57 3.67 13.77 4.91
C MET A 57 4.06 13.24 3.53
N ALA A 58 4.44 11.96 3.44
CA ALA A 58 4.83 11.30 2.19
C ALA A 58 3.68 10.56 1.47
N LYS A 59 2.43 10.64 1.96
CA LYS A 59 1.29 9.83 1.51
C LYS A 59 1.10 9.82 -0.01
N SER A 60 1.14 10.98 -0.66
CA SER A 60 0.97 11.10 -2.12
C SER A 60 2.08 10.40 -2.91
N LYS A 61 3.32 10.47 -2.41
CA LYS A 61 4.47 9.77 -2.98
C LYS A 61 4.31 8.25 -2.84
N ILE A 62 3.80 7.79 -1.71
CA ILE A 62 3.56 6.36 -1.45
C ILE A 62 2.53 5.81 -2.45
N VAL A 63 1.40 6.48 -2.64
CA VAL A 63 0.39 6.09 -3.65
C VAL A 63 1.03 5.96 -5.04
N THR A 64 1.83 6.94 -5.43
CA THR A 64 2.55 6.92 -6.72
C THR A 64 3.48 5.71 -6.85
N ILE A 65 4.26 5.41 -5.81
CA ILE A 65 5.19 4.27 -5.80
C ILE A 65 4.42 2.95 -5.95
N LEU A 66 3.34 2.77 -5.19
CA LEU A 66 2.56 1.54 -5.18
C LEU A 66 1.90 1.25 -6.53
N ASN A 67 1.26 2.26 -7.13
CA ASN A 67 0.65 2.09 -8.44
C ASN A 67 1.69 1.88 -9.55
N LYS A 68 2.86 2.52 -9.44
CA LYS A 68 3.97 2.33 -10.39
C LYS A 68 4.53 0.91 -10.33
N GLU A 69 4.63 0.34 -9.14
CA GLU A 69 5.15 -1.02 -8.92
C GLU A 69 4.33 -2.07 -9.68
N VAL A 70 3.00 -1.93 -9.71
CA VAL A 70 2.10 -2.88 -10.38
C VAL A 70 1.67 -2.44 -11.78
N GLY A 71 2.05 -1.24 -12.21
CA GLY A 71 1.71 -0.67 -13.53
C GLY A 71 0.21 -0.38 -13.71
N GLU A 72 -0.54 -0.25 -12.62
CA GLU A 72 -2.00 -0.07 -12.61
C GLU A 72 -2.41 0.85 -11.45
N GLU A 73 -3.38 1.72 -11.67
CA GLU A 73 -3.92 2.61 -10.65
C GLU A 73 -4.96 1.88 -9.78
N ILE A 74 -4.47 1.12 -8.80
CA ILE A 74 -5.30 0.32 -7.89
C ILE A 74 -5.43 0.91 -6.47
N ILE A 75 -4.53 1.83 -6.10
CA ILE A 75 -4.55 2.56 -4.84
C ILE A 75 -4.90 4.03 -5.10
N GLU A 76 -6.00 4.51 -4.54
CA GLU A 76 -6.41 5.92 -4.58
C GLU A 76 -5.95 6.67 -3.32
N GLU A 77 -5.82 5.97 -2.20
CA GLU A 77 -5.50 6.57 -0.91
C GLU A 77 -4.73 5.61 0.00
N VAL A 78 -3.80 6.13 0.81
CA VAL A 78 -3.23 5.43 1.96
C VAL A 78 -3.81 6.01 3.25
N VAL A 79 -4.32 5.16 4.13
CA VAL A 79 -4.86 5.50 5.44
C VAL A 79 -3.95 4.91 6.50
N PHE A 80 -3.38 5.76 7.35
CA PHE A 80 -2.56 5.32 8.47
C PHE A 80 -3.38 5.29 9.76
N ILE A 81 -3.35 4.14 10.44
CA ILE A 81 -4.05 3.88 11.71
C ILE A 81 -3.03 3.87 12.85
#